data_AF-A0A8T0K1I9-F1
#
_entry.id   AF-A0A8T0K1I9-F1
#
_cell.length_a   1.000
_cell.length_b   1.000
_cell.length_c   1.000
_cell.angle_alpha   90.00
_cell.angle_beta   90.00
_cell.angle_gamma   90.00
#
_symmetry.space_group_name_H-M   'P 1'
#
loop_
_entity.id
_entity.type
_entity.pdbx_description
1 polymer ?
#
loop_
_entity_poly.entity_id
_entity_poly.type
_entity_poly.pdbx_seq_one_letter_code
_entity_poly.pdbx_strand_id
1 'polypeptide(L)'
;MDQFPSNRAWMYDRNHRGRGALKVSFVFGVEEFITKACEQDRYHNDGGVRCPCIKCDCTKILEKRVVKVHLYKHGFKPNYLIWTDHGEQMPEGDLDNDGTSMGVETDGERNDQFMLMQDMVHDVDRCTSSSACVASNQSTPTTNVTPSPPISIPGTHSSSTVNELDVEEDSNHRPMIRPIGAGFYPSKTASKAITATIKQKFDQPWLTWGAIPKRERGLFFQCFKIKVSWRVEDEDKVLKNFRSKASHRLLEMFREARKEGKKPNWMGDIVWNDLLEKWNKPTYRRK
;
A
#
# COMPACT_ATOMS: atom_id res chain seq x y z
N MET A 1 -5.13 -21.97 -22.37
CA MET A 1 -3.82 -21.65 -21.77
C MET A 1 -3.47 -20.24 -22.20
N ASP A 2 -3.91 -19.25 -21.44
CA ASP A 2 -3.45 -17.88 -21.65
C ASP A 2 -2.35 -17.59 -20.64
N GLN A 3 -1.15 -17.54 -21.21
CA GLN A 3 0.10 -17.25 -20.56
C GLN A 3 -0.02 -15.86 -19.92
N PHE A 4 0.05 -15.79 -18.58
CA PHE A 4 0.16 -14.53 -17.85
C PHE A 4 1.20 -13.65 -18.56
N PRO A 5 0.88 -12.39 -18.93
CA PRO A 5 1.77 -11.60 -19.76
C PRO A 5 3.10 -11.41 -19.04
N SER A 6 4.13 -12.00 -19.64
CA SER A 6 5.54 -11.88 -19.30
C SER A 6 5.86 -10.47 -18.79
N ASN A 7 6.27 -10.40 -17.53
CA ASN A 7 6.89 -9.28 -16.82
C ASN A 7 6.76 -7.88 -17.48
N ARG A 8 5.67 -7.16 -17.18
CA ARG A 8 5.46 -5.75 -17.58
C ARG A 8 6.34 -4.73 -16.85
N ALA A 9 7.40 -5.17 -16.15
CA ALA A 9 8.36 -4.26 -15.51
C ALA A 9 8.96 -3.26 -16.51
N TRP A 10 9.07 -3.65 -17.79
CA TRP A 10 9.51 -2.76 -18.87
C TRP A 10 8.73 -1.45 -18.94
N MET A 11 7.45 -1.41 -18.52
CA MET A 11 6.63 -0.18 -18.56
C MET A 11 7.18 0.94 -17.68
N TYR A 12 7.89 0.59 -16.61
CA TYR A 12 8.48 1.55 -15.66
C TYR A 12 9.99 1.62 -15.73
N ASP A 13 10.62 0.71 -16.49
CA ASP A 13 12.05 0.71 -16.76
C ASP A 13 12.37 1.46 -18.06
N ARG A 14 12.12 2.78 -18.06
CA ARG A 14 12.07 3.60 -19.28
C ARG A 14 13.44 3.96 -19.87
N ASN A 15 14.37 4.41 -19.03
CA ASN A 15 15.60 5.07 -19.46
C ASN A 15 16.86 4.33 -18.99
N HIS A 16 17.94 4.38 -19.77
CA HIS A 16 19.27 4.02 -19.25
C HIS A 16 19.74 5.04 -18.21
N ARG A 17 20.46 4.57 -17.17
CA ARG A 17 21.11 5.46 -16.20
C ARG A 17 22.13 6.35 -16.94
N GLY A 18 22.02 7.66 -16.75
CA GLY A 18 23.04 8.64 -17.17
C GLY A 18 22.93 9.27 -18.56
N ARG A 19 22.18 8.70 -19.53
CA ARG A 19 22.16 9.26 -20.92
C ARG A 19 20.79 9.67 -21.46
N GLY A 20 19.71 9.54 -20.68
CA GLY A 20 18.36 9.94 -21.12
C GLY A 20 17.79 9.14 -22.31
N ALA A 21 18.56 8.22 -22.88
CA ALA A 21 18.13 7.32 -23.94
C ALA A 21 17.09 6.31 -23.43
N LEU A 22 16.06 6.07 -24.24
CA LEU A 22 15.04 5.06 -23.98
C LEU A 22 15.65 3.66 -24.07
N LYS A 23 15.24 2.78 -23.17
CA LYS A 23 15.57 1.36 -23.27
C LYS A 23 14.81 0.72 -24.43
N VAL A 24 15.49 -0.17 -25.16
CA VAL A 24 14.90 -0.91 -26.28
C VAL A 24 13.67 -1.71 -25.83
N SER A 25 13.72 -2.32 -24.63
CA SER A 25 12.59 -3.02 -24.01
C SER A 25 11.37 -2.12 -23.80
N PHE A 26 11.59 -0.88 -23.38
CA PHE A 26 10.51 0.10 -23.23
C PHE A 26 9.87 0.46 -24.57
N VAL A 27 10.70 0.70 -25.60
CA VAL A 27 10.21 1.03 -26.96
C VAL A 27 9.36 -0.12 -27.52
N PHE A 28 9.86 -1.35 -27.48
CA PHE A 28 9.11 -2.52 -27.95
C PHE A 28 7.81 -2.74 -27.17
N GLY A 29 7.86 -2.62 -25.84
CA GLY A 29 6.65 -2.76 -25.04
C GLY A 29 5.62 -1.67 -25.33
N VAL A 30 6.02 -0.42 -25.58
CA VAL A 30 5.08 0.64 -25.99
C VAL A 30 4.42 0.31 -27.34
N GLU A 31 5.17 -0.26 -28.28
CA GLU A 31 4.61 -0.73 -29.56
C GLU A 31 3.58 -1.84 -29.36
N GLU A 32 3.90 -2.81 -28.51
CA GLU A 32 2.98 -3.89 -28.13
C GLU A 32 1.72 -3.34 -27.46
N PHE A 33 1.87 -2.43 -26.49
CA PHE A 33 0.76 -1.75 -25.84
C PHE A 33 -0.16 -1.05 -26.84
N ILE A 34 0.39 -0.25 -27.76
CA ILE A 34 -0.42 0.48 -28.74
C ILE A 34 -1.15 -0.50 -29.66
N THR A 35 -0.49 -1.57 -30.09
CA THR A 35 -1.08 -2.61 -30.94
C THR A 35 -2.28 -3.23 -30.22
N LYS A 36 -2.08 -3.71 -29.00
CA LYS A 36 -3.13 -4.32 -28.17
C LYS A 36 -4.25 -3.36 -27.82
N ALA A 37 -3.94 -2.10 -27.50
CA ALA A 37 -4.93 -1.07 -27.24
C ALA A 37 -5.84 -0.81 -28.44
N CYS A 38 -5.32 -0.93 -29.66
CA CYS A 38 -6.09 -0.70 -30.88
C CYS A 38 -6.95 -1.90 -31.29
N GLU A 39 -6.68 -3.10 -30.76
CA GLU A 39 -7.49 -4.31 -30.98
C GLU A 39 -8.78 -4.31 -30.15
N GLN A 40 -8.90 -3.40 -29.17
CA GLN A 40 -10.03 -3.38 -28.24
C GLN A 40 -11.21 -2.59 -28.78
N ASP A 41 -12.43 -3.05 -28.49
CA ASP A 41 -13.67 -2.35 -28.83
C ASP A 41 -13.68 -0.91 -28.33
N ARG A 42 -13.06 -0.66 -27.18
CA ARG A 42 -12.98 0.69 -26.60
C ARG A 42 -12.26 1.68 -27.51
N TYR A 43 -11.23 1.24 -28.23
CA TYR A 43 -10.53 2.09 -29.20
C TYR A 43 -11.45 2.50 -30.36
N HIS A 44 -12.23 1.55 -30.87
CA HIS A 44 -13.19 1.81 -31.94
C HIS A 44 -14.32 2.74 -31.49
N ASN A 45 -14.81 2.58 -30.25
CA ASN A 45 -15.85 3.42 -29.67
C ASN A 45 -15.37 4.85 -29.37
N ASP A 46 -14.14 4.99 -28.87
CA ASP A 46 -13.57 6.29 -28.51
C ASP A 46 -12.99 7.04 -29.74
N GLY A 47 -12.78 6.37 -30.87
CA GLY A 47 -12.17 6.97 -32.07
C GLY A 47 -10.67 7.26 -31.94
N GLY A 48 -10.00 6.66 -30.96
CA GLY A 48 -8.58 6.91 -30.68
C GLY A 48 -8.09 6.16 -29.43
N VAL A 49 -6.80 6.30 -29.11
CA VAL A 49 -6.19 5.63 -27.95
C VAL A 49 -6.29 6.56 -26.74
N ARG A 50 -6.85 6.06 -25.63
CA ARG A 50 -6.79 6.75 -24.34
C ARG A 50 -5.34 6.83 -23.88
N CYS A 51 -4.77 8.03 -23.83
CA CYS A 51 -3.35 8.21 -23.52
C CYS A 51 -3.05 7.85 -22.06
N PRO A 52 -2.32 6.76 -21.77
CA PRO A 52 -2.06 6.35 -20.39
C PRO A 52 -0.80 7.00 -19.82
N CYS A 53 -0.32 8.09 -20.42
CA CYS A 53 0.88 8.77 -19.90
C CYS A 53 0.56 9.45 -18.57
N ILE A 54 1.59 9.67 -17.74
CA ILE A 54 1.43 10.27 -16.41
C ILE A 54 0.70 11.63 -16.42
N LYS A 55 0.75 12.37 -17.54
CA LYS A 55 0.06 13.67 -17.68
C LYS A 55 -1.39 13.56 -18.11
N CYS A 56 -1.75 12.49 -18.82
CA CYS A 56 -3.09 12.33 -19.39
C CYS A 56 -3.96 11.39 -18.56
N ASP A 57 -3.37 10.42 -17.86
CA ASP A 57 -4.09 9.49 -16.98
C ASP A 57 -5.31 8.81 -17.65
N CYS A 58 -5.17 8.40 -18.90
CA CYS A 58 -6.24 7.80 -19.72
C CYS A 58 -7.47 8.71 -19.98
N THR A 59 -7.42 10.00 -19.61
CA THR A 59 -8.54 10.94 -19.80
C THR A 59 -8.60 11.52 -21.22
N LYS A 60 -7.45 11.62 -21.90
CA LYS A 60 -7.36 12.16 -23.26
C LYS A 60 -7.35 11.06 -24.30
N ILE A 61 -8.21 11.15 -25.30
CA ILE A 61 -8.21 10.28 -26.47
C ILE A 61 -7.37 10.94 -27.56
N LEU A 62 -6.30 10.27 -28.01
CA LEU A 62 -5.32 10.81 -28.95
C LEU A 62 -4.98 9.80 -30.04
N GLU A 63 -4.41 10.27 -31.16
CA GLU A 63 -3.89 9.40 -32.21
C GLU A 63 -2.69 8.58 -31.72
N LYS A 64 -2.51 7.37 -32.26
CA LYS A 64 -1.45 6.41 -31.89
C LYS A 64 -0.06 7.06 -31.84
N ARG A 65 0.29 7.86 -32.84
CA ARG A 65 1.58 8.57 -32.93
C ARG A 65 1.78 9.53 -31.76
N VAL A 66 0.73 10.28 -31.39
CA VAL A 66 0.78 11.24 -30.29
C VAL A 66 0.90 10.52 -28.94
N VAL A 67 0.17 9.41 -28.75
CA VAL A 67 0.29 8.60 -27.53
C VAL A 67 1.71 8.04 -27.38
N LYS A 68 2.33 7.53 -28.44
CA LYS A 68 3.73 7.07 -28.42
C LYS A 68 4.69 8.17 -27.97
N VAL A 69 4.59 9.36 -28.55
CA VAL A 69 5.42 10.52 -28.16
C VAL A 69 5.23 10.87 -26.67
N HIS A 70 3.99 10.86 -26.19
CA HIS A 70 3.70 11.10 -24.78
C HIS A 70 4.32 10.04 -23.86
N LEU A 71 4.26 8.76 -24.23
CA LEU A 71 4.85 7.68 -23.44
C LEU A 71 6.38 7.73 -23.44
N TYR A 72 7.00 8.02 -24.58
CA TYR A 72 8.44 8.21 -24.68
C TYR A 72 8.92 9.38 -23.82
N LYS A 73 8.20 10.51 -23.86
CA LYS A 73 8.60 11.71 -23.11
C LYS A 73 8.27 11.63 -21.61
N HIS A 74 7.13 11.05 -21.25
CA HIS A 74 6.56 11.16 -19.91
C HIS A 74 6.37 9.83 -19.17
N GLY A 75 6.41 8.70 -19.89
CA GLY A 75 6.15 7.39 -19.30
C GLY A 75 4.67 7.15 -19.00
N PHE A 76 4.36 5.93 -18.58
CA PHE A 76 3.01 5.54 -18.18
C PHE A 76 2.62 6.17 -16.84
N LYS A 77 1.30 6.33 -16.63
CA LYS A 77 0.74 6.64 -15.32
C LYS A 77 1.14 5.55 -14.32
N PRO A 78 1.42 5.89 -13.06
CA PRO A 78 1.91 4.92 -12.10
C PRO A 78 0.88 3.82 -11.83
N ASN A 79 1.36 2.59 -11.66
CA ASN A 79 0.57 1.39 -11.31
C ASN A 79 -0.47 0.95 -12.35
N TYR A 80 -0.22 1.24 -13.62
CA TYR A 80 -1.01 0.83 -14.77
C TYR A 80 -0.40 -0.38 -15.50
N LEU A 81 -0.15 -1.46 -14.76
CA LEU A 81 0.37 -2.70 -15.36
C LEU A 81 -0.71 -3.58 -16.00
N ILE A 82 -1.98 -3.37 -15.64
CA ILE A 82 -3.12 -4.03 -16.30
C ILE A 82 -3.76 -2.92 -17.10
N TRP A 83 -3.89 -3.13 -18.41
CA TRP A 83 -4.42 -2.11 -19.30
C TRP A 83 -5.95 -2.11 -19.22
N THR A 84 -6.51 -1.86 -18.03
CA THR A 84 -7.95 -1.90 -17.76
C THR A 84 -8.71 -0.86 -18.58
N ASP A 85 -8.10 0.32 -18.79
CA ASP A 85 -8.66 1.32 -19.71
C ASP A 85 -8.58 0.88 -21.18
N HIS A 86 -7.84 -0.18 -21.49
CA HIS A 86 -7.65 -0.78 -22.81
C HIS A 86 -7.97 -2.29 -22.79
N GLY A 87 -9.09 -2.66 -22.18
CA GLY A 87 -9.75 -3.95 -22.37
C GLY A 87 -9.16 -5.15 -21.61
N GLU A 88 -8.03 -5.00 -20.93
CA GLU A 88 -7.53 -6.09 -20.07
C GLU A 88 -8.38 -6.25 -18.82
N GLN A 89 -8.78 -7.49 -18.56
CA GLN A 89 -9.41 -7.84 -17.30
C GLN A 89 -8.36 -8.08 -16.23
N MET A 90 -8.71 -7.73 -14.99
CA MET A 90 -7.96 -8.17 -13.83
C MET A 90 -7.90 -9.70 -13.83
N PRO A 91 -6.75 -10.33 -13.58
CA PRO A 91 -6.72 -11.76 -13.30
C PRO A 91 -7.65 -12.04 -12.14
N GLU A 92 -8.71 -12.80 -12.40
CA GLU A 92 -9.60 -13.34 -11.38
C GLU A 92 -8.84 -14.45 -10.64
N GLY A 93 -7.88 -14.07 -9.80
CA GLY A 93 -7.27 -14.96 -8.82
C GLY A 93 -8.31 -15.34 -7.77
N ASP A 94 -9.03 -16.40 -8.11
CA ASP A 94 -9.96 -17.24 -7.37
C ASP A 94 -11.15 -16.53 -6.73
N LEU A 95 -12.21 -16.44 -7.54
CA LEU A 95 -13.57 -16.69 -7.09
C LEU A 95 -13.59 -18.10 -6.50
N ASP A 96 -13.28 -18.27 -5.21
CA ASP A 96 -13.92 -19.26 -4.32
C ASP A 96 -13.35 -19.23 -2.90
N ASN A 97 -14.24 -19.58 -1.98
CA ASN A 97 -14.11 -19.70 -0.54
C ASN A 97 -14.28 -18.43 0.31
N ASP A 98 -15.42 -17.76 0.12
CA ASP A 98 -16.19 -17.27 1.27
C ASP A 98 -17.01 -18.45 1.83
N GLY A 99 -16.32 -19.35 2.52
CA GLY A 99 -16.90 -20.49 3.21
C GLY A 99 -16.79 -20.29 4.71
N THR A 100 -17.81 -19.67 5.32
CA THR A 100 -18.08 -19.87 6.74
C THR A 100 -18.52 -21.32 6.94
N SER A 101 -17.75 -22.14 7.71
CA SER A 101 -18.23 -23.00 8.81
C SER A 101 -17.32 -24.21 9.17
N MET A 102 -17.19 -24.43 10.49
CA MET A 102 -16.85 -25.64 11.28
C MET A 102 -15.53 -26.45 11.06
N GLY A 103 -14.55 -26.18 11.94
CA GLY A 103 -14.09 -27.09 13.01
C GLY A 103 -13.33 -28.37 12.69
N VAL A 104 -12.01 -28.39 12.97
CA VAL A 104 -11.33 -29.45 13.74
C VAL A 104 -10.15 -28.84 14.51
N GLU A 105 -10.03 -29.14 15.79
CA GLU A 105 -8.99 -28.67 16.71
C GLU A 105 -7.64 -29.34 16.44
N THR A 106 -6.56 -28.55 16.42
CA THR A 106 -5.23 -28.93 16.95
C THR A 106 -4.50 -27.65 17.38
N ASP A 107 -3.74 -27.77 18.47
CA ASP A 107 -3.22 -26.69 19.31
C ASP A 107 -2.29 -25.67 18.63
N GLY A 108 -2.41 -24.41 19.08
CA GLY A 108 -1.38 -23.37 18.93
C GLY A 108 -1.74 -22.23 17.97
N GLU A 109 -1.96 -21.03 18.54
CA GLU A 109 -2.10 -19.72 17.86
C GLU A 109 -3.47 -19.44 17.20
N ARG A 110 -4.40 -18.98 18.05
CA ARG A 110 -5.73 -18.49 17.69
C ARG A 110 -5.65 -17.33 16.69
N ASN A 111 -6.33 -17.50 15.56
CA ASN A 111 -6.68 -16.47 14.58
C ASN A 111 -7.21 -15.17 15.23
N ASP A 112 -6.44 -14.09 15.16
CA ASP A 112 -6.82 -12.71 15.55
C ASP A 112 -7.89 -12.08 14.62
N GLN A 113 -8.52 -12.88 13.76
CA GLN A 113 -9.44 -12.41 12.73
C GLN A 113 -10.90 -12.25 13.22
N PHE A 114 -11.21 -12.64 14.47
CA PHE A 114 -12.59 -12.63 14.98
C PHE A 114 -12.81 -11.75 16.24
N MET A 115 -11.76 -11.27 16.91
CA MET A 115 -11.89 -10.50 18.18
C MET A 115 -11.62 -8.99 18.08
N LEU A 116 -11.46 -8.41 16.89
CA LEU A 116 -11.19 -6.96 16.73
C LEU A 116 -12.34 -6.16 16.09
N MET A 117 -13.48 -6.79 15.82
CA MET A 117 -14.70 -6.07 15.45
C MET A 117 -15.51 -5.57 16.65
N GLN A 118 -15.33 -6.14 17.86
CA GLN A 118 -16.17 -5.81 19.01
C GLN A 118 -15.59 -4.76 19.98
N ASP A 119 -14.37 -4.26 19.74
CA ASP A 119 -13.74 -3.26 20.63
C ASP A 119 -13.82 -1.83 20.09
N MET A 120 -14.68 -1.59 19.09
CA MET A 120 -14.86 -0.27 18.46
C MET A 120 -16.00 0.57 19.09
N VAL A 121 -16.56 0.11 20.22
CA VAL A 121 -17.75 0.69 20.87
C VAL A 121 -17.50 1.41 22.21
N HIS A 122 -16.26 1.56 22.70
CA HIS A 122 -16.04 2.11 24.07
C HIS A 122 -15.07 3.30 24.24
N ASP A 123 -14.57 3.93 23.18
CA ASP A 123 -13.56 5.00 23.32
C ASP A 123 -14.06 6.45 23.10
N VAL A 124 -15.36 6.71 23.31
CA VAL A 124 -15.94 8.08 23.27
C VAL A 124 -16.57 8.50 24.61
N ASP A 125 -16.33 7.81 25.73
CA ASP A 125 -16.89 8.24 27.04
C ASP A 125 -15.86 8.52 28.15
N ARG A 126 -14.55 8.59 27.84
CA ARG A 126 -13.52 8.93 28.84
C ARG A 126 -12.93 10.33 28.74
N CYS A 127 -13.53 11.24 27.95
CA CYS A 127 -13.07 12.63 27.87
C CYS A 127 -14.13 13.68 28.25
N THR A 128 -15.32 13.29 28.72
CA THR A 128 -16.40 14.24 29.07
C THR A 128 -16.96 14.04 30.47
N SER A 129 -16.16 13.57 31.43
CA SER A 129 -16.54 13.53 32.85
C SER A 129 -15.35 13.83 33.76
N SER A 130 -14.97 15.11 33.86
CA SER A 130 -14.76 15.79 35.14
C SER A 130 -14.22 17.21 34.86
N SER A 131 -15.14 18.16 34.73
CA SER A 131 -14.87 19.55 35.06
C SER A 131 -15.76 19.89 36.24
N ALA A 132 -15.18 19.96 37.44
CA ALA A 132 -15.68 20.80 38.52
C ALA A 132 -14.48 21.23 39.38
N CYS A 133 -14.38 22.53 39.54
CA CYS A 133 -13.42 23.33 40.27
C CYS A 133 -13.41 23.07 41.80
N VAL A 134 -12.34 23.48 42.49
CA VAL A 134 -12.30 24.53 43.54
C VAL A 134 -10.91 24.53 44.22
N ALA A 135 -10.38 25.73 44.44
CA ALA A 135 -9.08 26.05 45.04
C ALA A 135 -8.97 25.74 46.55
N SER A 136 -7.75 25.45 47.04
CA SER A 136 -7.18 26.06 48.25
C SER A 136 -5.74 25.58 48.54
N ASN A 137 -5.02 26.42 49.27
CA ASN A 137 -3.57 26.58 49.36
C ASN A 137 -2.81 25.63 50.32
N GLN A 138 -1.47 25.74 50.19
CA GLN A 138 -0.43 25.77 51.26
C GLN A 138 0.18 24.46 51.79
N SER A 139 1.45 24.22 51.43
CA SER A 139 2.65 24.33 52.32
C SER A 139 3.78 23.37 51.92
N THR A 140 4.99 23.93 51.78
CA THR A 140 6.31 23.27 51.70
C THR A 140 6.70 22.66 53.07
N PRO A 141 7.69 21.74 53.18
CA PRO A 141 9.09 22.18 53.26
C PRO A 141 10.14 21.34 52.50
N THR A 142 11.16 22.09 52.10
CA THR A 142 12.52 21.85 51.62
C THR A 142 13.33 20.77 52.36
N THR A 143 14.24 20.08 51.65
CA THR A 143 15.64 19.92 52.10
C THR A 143 16.60 19.84 50.91
N ASN A 144 17.59 20.73 50.91
CA ASN A 144 18.75 20.80 50.03
C ASN A 144 19.89 19.93 50.58
N VAL A 145 20.78 19.37 49.74
CA VAL A 145 22.27 19.43 49.89
C VAL A 145 22.96 19.22 48.52
N THR A 146 24.03 19.99 48.29
CA THR A 146 24.87 20.20 47.08
C THR A 146 26.26 19.46 47.23
N PRO A 147 27.38 19.68 46.46
CA PRO A 147 27.85 18.91 45.28
C PRO A 147 29.34 18.39 45.23
N SER A 148 29.67 17.69 44.11
CA SER A 148 30.99 17.56 43.36
C SER A 148 32.03 16.49 43.81
N PRO A 149 33.08 16.09 43.02
CA PRO A 149 33.55 16.51 41.67
C PRO A 149 33.93 15.31 40.70
N PRO A 150 34.57 15.51 39.51
CA PRO A 150 34.57 14.58 38.37
C PRO A 150 35.85 13.72 38.24
N ILE A 151 35.77 12.62 37.47
CA ILE A 151 36.94 11.85 37.02
C ILE A 151 36.83 11.61 35.51
N SER A 152 37.85 12.06 34.77
CA SER A 152 38.07 11.83 33.35
C SER A 152 39.22 10.84 33.16
N ILE A 153 39.06 9.73 32.44
CA ILE A 153 40.08 9.19 31.51
C ILE A 153 39.43 8.23 30.47
N PRO A 154 40.08 7.86 29.34
CA PRO A 154 39.46 7.91 28.01
C PRO A 154 39.49 6.55 27.26
N GLY A 155 38.80 6.54 26.12
CA GLY A 155 39.10 5.63 25.01
C GLY A 155 38.25 4.37 24.94
N THR A 156 38.21 3.84 23.71
CA THR A 156 37.99 2.42 23.39
C THR A 156 36.57 2.01 22.96
N HIS A 157 36.30 2.37 21.70
CA HIS A 157 35.65 1.60 20.63
C HIS A 157 34.18 1.13 20.74
N SER A 158 33.53 1.19 19.58
CA SER A 158 32.36 0.41 19.14
C SER A 158 30.97 0.91 19.54
N SER A 159 30.27 1.43 18.54
CA SER A 159 28.92 0.91 18.26
C SER A 159 28.72 0.81 16.75
N SER A 160 29.10 -0.37 16.26
CA SER A 160 28.59 -1.10 15.10
C SER A 160 27.50 -0.41 14.26
N THR A 161 27.90 -0.02 13.05
CA THR A 161 27.03 0.00 11.87
C THR A 161 26.41 -1.38 11.71
N VAL A 162 25.12 -1.50 11.97
CA VAL A 162 24.36 -2.74 11.73
C VAL A 162 24.42 -3.08 10.24
N ASN A 163 24.93 -4.28 9.97
CA ASN A 163 25.21 -4.83 8.66
C ASN A 163 24.04 -4.66 7.67
N GLU A 164 24.36 -3.99 6.57
CA GLU A 164 23.66 -3.98 5.31
C GLU A 164 23.80 -5.39 4.69
N LEU A 165 22.91 -6.31 5.08
CA LEU A 165 22.85 -7.65 4.50
C LEU A 165 22.19 -7.56 3.11
N ASP A 166 22.89 -8.11 2.11
CA ASP A 166 22.53 -8.20 0.70
C ASP A 166 21.02 -8.33 0.46
N VAL A 167 20.41 -7.23 0.02
CA VAL A 167 19.08 -7.28 -0.56
C VAL A 167 19.27 -7.74 -2.00
N GLU A 168 19.04 -9.03 -2.23
CA GLU A 168 18.97 -9.59 -3.59
C GLU A 168 17.97 -8.76 -4.41
N GLU A 169 18.46 -8.09 -5.45
CA GLU A 169 17.67 -7.26 -6.35
C GLU A 169 17.39 -8.04 -7.64
N ASP A 170 16.17 -7.98 -8.16
CA ASP A 170 15.89 -8.54 -9.49
C ASP A 170 16.50 -7.70 -10.61
N SER A 171 16.40 -8.16 -11.86
CA SER A 171 16.90 -7.42 -13.05
C SER A 171 16.29 -6.02 -13.22
N ASN A 172 15.27 -5.66 -12.44
CA ASN A 172 14.61 -4.36 -12.42
C ASN A 172 14.89 -3.56 -11.13
N HIS A 173 15.90 -3.94 -10.34
CA HIS A 173 16.25 -3.35 -9.04
C HIS A 173 15.10 -3.37 -8.02
N ARG A 174 14.18 -4.34 -8.15
CA ARG A 174 13.16 -4.55 -7.12
C ARG A 174 13.73 -5.46 -6.04
N PRO A 175 13.63 -5.08 -4.77
CA PRO A 175 14.11 -5.91 -3.69
C PRO A 175 13.29 -7.21 -3.63
N MET A 176 14.00 -8.33 -3.56
CA MET A 176 13.43 -9.67 -3.47
C MET A 176 12.85 -9.90 -2.08
N ILE A 177 11.60 -10.35 -2.03
CA ILE A 177 10.94 -10.81 -0.81
C ILE A 177 10.55 -12.28 -0.95
N ARG A 178 10.59 -13.00 0.17
CA ARG A 178 10.11 -14.38 0.30
C ARG A 178 8.97 -14.45 1.32
N PRO A 179 7.89 -15.19 1.05
CA PRO A 179 6.88 -15.45 2.07
C PRO A 179 7.47 -16.35 3.15
N ILE A 180 7.22 -16.04 4.42
CA ILE A 180 7.58 -16.88 5.56
C ILE A 180 6.38 -16.94 6.49
N GLY A 181 5.78 -18.12 6.66
CA GLY A 181 4.54 -18.28 7.41
C GLY A 181 3.49 -17.26 6.94
N ALA A 182 2.92 -16.51 7.89
CA ALA A 182 1.97 -15.43 7.63
C ALA A 182 2.62 -14.06 7.28
N GLY A 183 3.92 -14.01 6.98
CA GLY A 183 4.68 -12.77 6.79
C GLY A 183 5.66 -12.79 5.61
N PHE A 184 6.62 -11.87 5.63
CA PHE A 184 7.60 -11.70 4.57
C PHE A 184 9.00 -11.51 5.14
N TYR A 185 10.00 -11.91 4.36
CA TYR A 185 11.38 -11.55 4.58
C TYR A 185 11.99 -10.95 3.30
N PRO A 186 12.73 -9.83 3.39
CA PRO A 186 12.89 -8.99 4.57
C PRO A 186 11.58 -8.28 4.95
N SER A 187 11.17 -8.38 6.21
CA SER A 187 9.87 -7.86 6.69
C SER A 187 9.74 -6.35 6.50
N LYS A 188 10.82 -5.59 6.76
CA LYS A 188 10.85 -4.13 6.61
C LYS A 188 10.60 -3.71 5.15
N THR A 189 11.20 -4.42 4.19
CA THR A 189 11.02 -4.16 2.75
C THR A 189 9.56 -4.34 2.36
N ALA A 190 8.96 -5.48 2.69
CA ALA A 190 7.56 -5.76 2.37
C ALA A 190 6.61 -4.77 3.08
N SER A 191 6.85 -4.47 4.36
CA SER A 191 6.01 -3.53 5.14
C SER A 191 6.03 -2.10 4.56
N LYS A 192 7.21 -1.62 4.15
CA LYS A 192 7.35 -0.33 3.45
C LYS A 192 6.59 -0.33 2.12
N ALA A 193 6.72 -1.40 1.33
CA ALA A 193 6.01 -1.54 0.07
C ALA A 193 4.49 -1.58 0.24
N ILE A 194 3.98 -2.35 1.21
CA ILE A 194 2.53 -2.40 1.55
C ILE A 194 2.03 -1.02 1.96
N THR A 195 2.75 -0.33 2.85
CA THR A 195 2.37 1.02 3.30
C THR A 195 2.33 1.99 2.13
N ALA A 196 3.35 2.00 1.27
CA ALA A 196 3.40 2.85 0.10
C ALA A 196 2.27 2.54 -0.88
N THR A 197 1.95 1.26 -1.08
CA THR A 197 0.83 0.81 -1.90
C THR A 197 -0.50 1.34 -1.36
N ILE A 198 -0.77 1.21 -0.06
CA ILE A 198 -2.02 1.69 0.55
C ILE A 198 -2.13 3.21 0.36
N LYS A 199 -1.10 3.96 0.73
CA LYS A 199 -1.09 5.43 0.59
C LYS A 199 -1.33 5.90 -0.84
N GLN A 200 -0.84 5.14 -1.83
CA GLN A 200 -0.92 5.51 -3.24
C GLN A 200 -2.25 5.11 -3.89
N LYS A 201 -2.91 4.06 -3.40
CA LYS A 201 -4.11 3.48 -4.03
C LYS A 201 -5.41 3.74 -3.28
N PHE A 202 -5.34 4.21 -2.04
CA PHE A 202 -6.53 4.51 -1.27
C PHE A 202 -7.09 5.88 -1.66
N ASP A 203 -8.08 5.88 -2.55
CA ASP A 203 -8.68 7.08 -3.15
C ASP A 203 -10.19 7.23 -2.87
N GLN A 204 -10.80 6.27 -2.16
CA GLN A 204 -12.22 6.28 -1.81
C GLN A 204 -12.42 5.97 -0.31
N PRO A 205 -13.51 6.44 0.32
CA PRO A 205 -13.74 6.32 1.76
C PRO A 205 -14.26 4.93 2.16
N TRP A 206 -13.48 3.89 1.88
CA TRP A 206 -13.76 2.51 2.32
C TRP A 206 -13.43 2.33 3.80
N LEU A 207 -14.41 1.87 4.59
CA LEU A 207 -14.28 1.78 6.05
C LEU A 207 -13.36 0.64 6.52
N THR A 208 -13.20 -0.39 5.71
CA THR A 208 -12.36 -1.56 5.99
C THR A 208 -11.76 -2.08 4.69
N TRP A 209 -10.72 -2.91 4.80
CA TRP A 209 -10.16 -3.59 3.62
C TRP A 209 -11.19 -4.45 2.88
N GLY A 210 -12.10 -5.09 3.63
CA GLY A 210 -13.19 -5.90 3.05
C GLY A 210 -14.21 -5.08 2.27
N ALA A 211 -14.39 -3.79 2.60
CA ALA A 211 -15.27 -2.88 1.89
C ALA A 211 -14.69 -2.39 0.55
N ILE A 212 -13.40 -2.62 0.29
CA ILE A 212 -12.77 -2.30 -0.99
C ILE A 212 -13.23 -3.36 -2.01
N PRO A 213 -13.86 -2.96 -3.13
CA PRO A 213 -14.34 -3.93 -4.09
C PRO A 213 -13.19 -4.77 -4.67
N LYS A 214 -13.51 -6.00 -5.10
CA LYS A 214 -12.49 -7.03 -5.44
C LYS A 214 -11.51 -6.53 -6.50
N ARG A 215 -12.02 -5.86 -7.54
CA ARG A 215 -11.23 -5.24 -8.61
C ARG A 215 -10.21 -4.26 -8.06
N GLU A 216 -10.63 -3.38 -7.16
CA GLU A 216 -9.78 -2.36 -6.55
C GLU A 216 -8.72 -3.02 -5.69
N ARG A 217 -9.05 -4.05 -4.88
CA ARG A 217 -8.04 -4.83 -4.13
C ARG A 217 -6.97 -5.46 -5.03
N GLY A 218 -7.33 -5.88 -6.24
CA GLY A 218 -6.36 -6.33 -7.25
C GLY A 218 -5.35 -5.23 -7.63
N LEU A 219 -5.79 -3.97 -7.71
CA LEU A 219 -4.91 -2.84 -8.06
C LEU A 219 -3.88 -2.54 -6.95
N PHE A 220 -4.24 -2.79 -5.69
CA PHE A 220 -3.30 -2.70 -4.58
C PHE A 220 -2.21 -3.76 -4.74
N PHE A 221 -2.57 -5.02 -5.02
CA PHE A 221 -1.58 -6.09 -5.18
C PHE A 221 -0.66 -5.85 -6.39
N GLN A 222 -1.19 -5.28 -7.48
CA GLN A 222 -0.37 -4.94 -8.64
C GLN A 222 0.62 -3.79 -8.36
N CYS A 223 0.18 -2.79 -7.60
CA CYS A 223 1.05 -1.73 -7.08
C CYS A 223 2.12 -2.30 -6.13
N PHE A 224 1.82 -3.38 -5.42
CA PHE A 224 2.82 -4.09 -4.62
C PHE A 224 3.83 -4.84 -5.51
N LYS A 225 3.40 -5.54 -6.57
CA LYS A 225 4.27 -6.21 -7.56
C LYS A 225 5.28 -5.30 -8.26
N ILE A 226 4.99 -4.01 -8.43
CA ILE A 226 5.99 -3.08 -8.99
C ILE A 226 7.06 -2.66 -7.98
N LYS A 227 6.79 -2.79 -6.68
CA LYS A 227 7.68 -2.31 -5.62
C LYS A 227 8.65 -3.37 -5.11
N VAL A 228 8.31 -4.65 -5.26
CA VAL A 228 9.11 -5.78 -4.77
C VAL A 228 9.03 -6.93 -5.78
N SER A 229 9.93 -7.90 -5.68
CA SER A 229 9.97 -9.12 -6.50
C SER A 229 9.91 -10.37 -5.61
N TRP A 230 9.53 -11.51 -6.18
CA TRP A 230 9.51 -12.82 -5.52
C TRP A 230 9.68 -13.93 -6.58
N ARG A 231 9.90 -15.16 -6.12
CA ARG A 231 9.95 -16.35 -6.98
C ARG A 231 8.54 -16.69 -7.48
N VAL A 232 8.39 -17.07 -8.75
CA VAL A 232 7.07 -17.29 -9.37
C VAL A 232 6.26 -18.35 -8.62
N GLU A 233 6.93 -19.33 -8.02
CA GLU A 233 6.31 -20.42 -7.26
C GLU A 233 5.67 -19.97 -5.94
N ASP A 234 6.00 -18.75 -5.46
CA ASP A 234 5.52 -18.20 -4.20
C ASP A 234 4.32 -17.24 -4.37
N GLU A 235 3.82 -17.05 -5.59
CA GLU A 235 2.76 -16.07 -5.94
C GLU A 235 1.54 -16.15 -5.02
N ASP A 236 0.95 -17.34 -4.84
CA ASP A 236 -0.28 -17.50 -4.04
C ASP A 236 -0.05 -17.20 -2.56
N LYS A 237 1.11 -17.62 -2.02
CA LYS A 237 1.51 -17.33 -0.64
C LYS A 237 1.74 -15.83 -0.45
N VAL A 238 2.39 -15.18 -1.42
CA VAL A 238 2.61 -13.74 -1.41
C VAL A 238 1.30 -12.98 -1.48
N LEU A 239 0.36 -13.41 -2.32
CA LEU A 239 -0.99 -12.82 -2.41
C LEU A 239 -1.75 -12.95 -1.08
N LYS A 240 -1.74 -14.15 -0.47
CA LYS A 240 -2.37 -14.39 0.84
C LYS A 240 -1.77 -13.50 1.93
N ASN A 241 -0.44 -13.47 2.03
CA ASN A 241 0.26 -12.65 3.03
C ASN A 241 0.05 -11.16 2.77
N PHE A 242 0.02 -10.72 1.50
CA PHE A 242 -0.30 -9.35 1.14
C PHE A 242 -1.71 -8.95 1.59
N ARG A 243 -2.73 -9.75 1.28
CA ARG A 243 -4.13 -9.48 1.68
C ARG A 243 -4.25 -9.32 3.20
N SER A 244 -3.66 -10.24 3.96
CA SER A 244 -3.66 -10.19 5.42
C SER A 244 -2.93 -8.95 5.96
N LYS A 245 -1.69 -8.72 5.53
CA LYS A 245 -0.87 -7.62 6.02
C LYS A 245 -1.37 -6.25 5.58
N ALA A 246 -1.94 -6.12 4.39
CA ALA A 246 -2.53 -4.87 3.91
C ALA A 246 -3.82 -4.52 4.68
N SER A 247 -4.66 -5.52 4.97
CA SER A 247 -5.84 -5.34 5.83
C SER A 247 -5.47 -4.84 7.22
N HIS A 248 -4.53 -5.55 7.87
CA HIS A 248 -4.01 -5.16 9.18
C HIS A 248 -3.39 -3.76 9.15
N ARG A 249 -2.57 -3.45 8.13
CA ARG A 249 -1.92 -2.16 8.01
C ARG A 249 -2.92 -1.00 7.83
N LEU A 250 -3.96 -1.19 7.03
CA LEU A 250 -5.01 -0.18 6.87
C LEU A 250 -5.76 0.07 8.19
N LEU A 251 -6.09 -0.99 8.92
CA LEU A 251 -6.72 -0.90 10.24
C LEU A 251 -5.86 -0.09 11.22
N GLU A 252 -4.57 -0.40 11.33
CA GLU A 252 -3.64 0.34 12.17
C GLU A 252 -3.55 1.82 11.77
N MET A 253 -3.47 2.11 10.46
CA MET A 253 -3.46 3.48 9.96
C MET A 253 -4.73 4.27 10.33
N PHE A 254 -5.90 3.62 10.35
CA PHE A 254 -7.14 4.25 10.79
C PHE A 254 -7.25 4.41 12.30
N ARG A 255 -6.74 3.45 13.08
CA ARG A 255 -6.67 3.56 14.55
C ARG A 255 -5.85 4.78 14.97
N GLU A 256 -4.65 4.93 14.42
CA GLU A 256 -3.80 6.09 14.70
C GLU A 256 -4.47 7.41 14.29
N ALA A 257 -5.07 7.47 13.09
CA ALA A 257 -5.75 8.68 12.62
C ALA A 257 -6.92 9.10 13.54
N ARG A 258 -7.69 8.12 14.05
CA ARG A 258 -8.80 8.38 14.98
C ARG A 258 -8.30 8.77 16.37
N LYS A 259 -7.27 8.09 16.88
CA LYS A 259 -6.65 8.40 18.18
C LYS A 259 -6.07 9.81 18.21
N GLU A 260 -5.41 10.23 17.14
CA GLU A 260 -4.85 11.58 17.03
C GLU A 260 -5.91 12.64 16.68
N GLY A 261 -7.08 12.23 16.16
CA GLY A 261 -8.11 13.13 15.64
C GLY A 261 -7.64 13.95 14.44
N LYS A 262 -6.58 13.51 13.75
CA LYS A 262 -5.91 14.25 12.68
C LYS A 262 -5.96 13.50 11.36
N LYS A 263 -6.21 14.24 10.28
CA LYS A 263 -6.15 13.71 8.92
C LYS A 263 -4.71 13.29 8.59
N PRO A 264 -4.50 12.05 8.13
CA PRO A 264 -3.18 11.65 7.65
C PRO A 264 -2.76 12.42 6.38
N ASN A 265 -1.47 12.74 6.27
CA ASN A 265 -0.92 13.51 5.14
C ASN A 265 -1.06 12.84 3.75
N TRP A 266 -1.28 11.53 3.73
CA TRP A 266 -1.44 10.74 2.51
C TRP A 266 -2.89 10.68 2.01
N MET A 267 -3.84 11.25 2.77
CA MET A 267 -5.26 11.21 2.46
C MET A 267 -5.78 12.60 2.08
N GLY A 268 -6.57 12.67 1.00
CA GLY A 268 -7.25 13.89 0.58
C GLY A 268 -8.38 14.29 1.53
N ASP A 269 -8.73 15.58 1.55
CA ASP A 269 -9.78 16.10 2.46
C ASP A 269 -11.16 15.49 2.19
N ILE A 270 -11.50 15.26 0.92
CA ILE A 270 -12.78 14.64 0.52
C ILE A 270 -12.91 13.25 1.15
N VAL A 271 -11.93 12.37 0.92
CA VAL A 271 -11.93 11.00 1.44
C VAL A 271 -11.95 11.00 2.97
N TRP A 272 -11.18 11.89 3.60
CA TRP A 272 -11.13 12.01 5.05
C TRP A 272 -12.47 12.45 5.66
N ASN A 273 -13.10 13.48 5.09
CA ASN A 273 -14.38 14.00 5.58
C ASN A 273 -15.49 12.94 5.43
N ASP A 274 -15.51 12.22 4.31
CA ASP A 274 -16.46 11.12 4.09
C ASP A 274 -16.24 9.97 5.09
N LEU A 275 -14.99 9.65 5.42
CA LEU A 275 -14.67 8.66 6.45
C LEU A 275 -15.11 9.13 7.83
N LEU A 276 -14.85 10.39 8.20
CA LEU A 276 -15.30 10.97 9.46
C LEU A 276 -16.83 10.95 9.58
N GLU A 277 -17.55 11.33 8.52
CA GLU A 277 -19.01 11.29 8.51
C GLU A 277 -19.51 9.87 8.77
N LYS A 278 -18.92 8.87 8.10
CA LYS A 278 -19.27 7.46 8.30
C LYS A 278 -18.90 6.95 9.70
N TRP A 279 -17.73 7.30 10.23
CA TRP A 279 -17.30 6.91 11.58
C TRP A 279 -18.14 7.55 12.69
N ASN A 280 -18.68 8.75 12.45
CA ASN A 280 -19.52 9.46 13.41
C ASN A 280 -21.00 9.02 13.39
N LYS A 281 -21.41 8.18 12.43
CA LYS A 281 -22.78 7.65 12.40
C LYS A 281 -23.02 6.74 13.62
N PRO A 282 -24.16 6.89 14.33
CA PRO A 282 -24.47 6.07 15.52
C PRO A 282 -24.48 4.56 15.24
N THR A 283 -24.79 4.17 14.00
CA THR A 283 -24.80 2.78 13.54
C THR A 283 -23.41 2.17 13.40
N TYR A 284 -22.37 3.00 13.24
CA TYR A 284 -20.98 2.56 13.20
C TYR A 284 -20.35 2.54 14.59
N ARG A 285 -20.67 3.52 15.45
CA ARG A 285 -20.18 3.59 16.84
C ARG A 285 -20.71 2.48 17.76
N ARG A 286 -21.75 1.76 17.34
CA ARG A 286 -22.42 0.69 18.11
C ARG A 286 -22.04 -0.74 17.68
N LYS A 287 -21.13 -0.89 16.72
CA LYS A 287 -20.58 -2.19 16.29
C LYS A 287 -19.14 -2.30 16.72
#